data_AF-A0A8H6LNP9-F1
#
_entry.id   AF-A0A8H6LNP9-F1
#
_cell.length_a   1.000
_cell.length_b   1.000
_cell.length_c   1.000
_cell.angle_alpha   90.00
_cell.angle_beta   90.00
_cell.angle_gamma   90.00
#
_symmetry.space_group_name_H-M   'P 1'
#
loop_
_entity.id
_entity.type
_entity.pdbx_description
1 polymer ?
#
loop_
_entity_poly.entity_id
_entity_poly.type
_entity_poly.pdbx_seq_one_letter_code
_entity_poly.pdbx_strand_id
1 'polypeptide(L)'
;MAVGFLTFLSGLFGWIYFLAWSASFYPQPLLNWRRRSTSGTTIDFPFINVLGFAAYFSSNVAFYYSPEIRAQYAARHKGLESTVQFNDITFALHALFLSIITTSQYFAPSLWGFAPNSGNRPSRFILGVAAGCITGVLLTCVIVASSPGNDAVYDWVALDIVYAVGYVKLIVTLIKYTPQIVTNYNNQSTDGWSISQILLDLTGGVLSVSQQAIDSYQQRDWSGITGNPVKFALGNISMVYDTVFIIQHYVLYHDSEKPQSSDRENQRLLDEERRAERSE
;
A
#
# COMPACT_ATOMS: atom_id res chain seq x y z
N MET A 1 -25.63 24.30 18.16
CA MET A 1 -24.48 23.71 18.89
C MET A 1 -24.09 22.33 18.37
N ALA A 2 -25.02 21.37 18.23
CA ALA A 2 -24.70 20.02 17.73
C ALA A 2 -24.09 19.98 16.30
N VAL A 3 -24.58 20.81 15.37
CA VAL A 3 -24.05 20.90 13.99
C VAL A 3 -22.58 21.34 14.01
N GLY A 4 -22.23 22.40 14.74
CA GLY A 4 -20.85 22.87 14.85
C GLY A 4 -19.91 21.86 15.50
N PHE A 5 -20.38 21.07 16.47
CA PHE A 5 -19.59 19.99 17.07
C PHE A 5 -19.30 18.85 16.08
N LEU A 6 -20.29 18.42 15.29
CA LEU A 6 -20.10 17.38 14.27
C LEU A 6 -19.17 17.84 13.15
N THR A 7 -19.28 19.10 12.71
CA THR A 7 -18.35 19.67 11.72
C THR A 7 -16.92 19.72 12.26
N PHE A 8 -16.73 20.14 13.52
CA PHE A 8 -15.41 20.12 14.16
C PHE A 8 -14.86 18.70 14.27
N LEU A 9 -15.69 17.73 14.70
CA LEU A 9 -15.29 16.34 14.87
C LEU A 9 -14.90 15.70 13.53
N SER A 10 -15.66 15.98 12.46
CA SER A 10 -15.32 15.58 11.09
C SER A 10 -13.95 16.13 10.68
N GLY A 11 -13.72 17.45 10.84
CA GLY A 11 -12.43 18.05 10.52
C GLY A 11 -11.27 17.47 11.34
N LEU A 12 -11.48 17.20 12.63
CA LEU A 12 -10.51 16.56 13.51
C LEU A 12 -10.16 15.14 13.04
N PHE A 13 -11.17 14.32 12.72
CA PHE A 13 -10.95 12.98 12.19
C PHE A 13 -10.18 13.01 10.87
N GLY A 14 -10.50 14.00 10.01
CA GLY A 14 -9.77 14.32 8.78
C GLY A 14 -8.27 14.45 8.97
N TRP A 15 -7.86 15.32 9.89
CA TRP A 15 -6.45 15.54 10.17
C TRP A 15 -5.77 14.33 10.81
N ILE A 16 -6.43 13.67 11.75
CA ILE A 16 -5.84 12.52 12.43
C ILE A 16 -5.63 11.36 11.46
N TYR A 17 -6.61 11.01 10.62
CA TYR A 17 -6.41 9.91 9.68
C TYR A 17 -5.34 10.25 8.64
N PHE A 18 -5.26 11.50 8.19
CA PHE A 18 -4.25 11.93 7.22
C PHE A 18 -2.85 11.77 7.79
N LEU A 19 -2.65 12.19 9.04
CA LEU A 19 -1.39 12.02 9.75
C LEU A 19 -1.09 10.55 10.04
N ALA A 20 -2.08 9.75 10.44
CA ALA A 20 -1.91 8.33 10.70
C ALA A 20 -1.47 7.55 9.45
N TRP A 21 -2.12 7.77 8.30
CA TRP A 21 -1.72 7.15 7.04
C TRP A 21 -0.36 7.64 6.55
N SER A 22 -0.03 8.91 6.74
CA SER A 22 1.31 9.40 6.38
C SER A 22 2.39 8.78 7.28
N ALA A 23 2.11 8.68 8.58
CA ALA A 23 3.01 8.09 9.54
C ALA A 23 3.19 6.57 9.34
N SER A 24 2.20 5.86 8.78
CA SER A 24 2.26 4.39 8.62
C SER A 24 3.37 3.93 7.67
N PHE A 25 3.95 4.81 6.84
CA PHE A 25 5.07 4.47 5.95
C PHE A 25 6.43 4.34 6.68
N TYR A 26 6.56 4.84 7.90
CA TYR A 26 7.83 4.93 8.62
C TYR A 26 8.19 3.71 9.49
N PRO A 27 7.24 3.04 10.17
CA PRO A 27 7.59 1.99 11.12
C PRO A 27 8.42 0.84 10.54
N GLN A 28 8.07 0.33 9.35
CA GLN A 28 8.81 -0.78 8.75
C GLN A 28 10.26 -0.43 8.35
N PRO A 29 10.54 0.64 7.58
CA PRO A 29 11.92 0.97 7.23
C PRO A 29 12.77 1.32 8.46
N LEU A 30 12.18 1.93 9.50
CA LEU A 30 12.87 2.19 10.76
C LEU A 30 13.13 0.91 11.55
N LEU A 31 12.19 -0.04 11.56
CA LEU A 31 12.38 -1.35 12.19
C LEU A 31 13.52 -2.12 11.51
N ASN A 32 13.55 -2.14 10.17
CA ASN A 32 14.62 -2.74 9.39
C ASN A 32 15.97 -2.10 9.72
N TRP A 33 16.03 -0.77 9.82
CA TRP A 33 17.24 -0.04 10.23
C TRP A 33 17.71 -0.41 11.63
N ARG A 34 16.79 -0.44 12.60
CA ARG A 34 17.11 -0.78 13.99
C ARG A 34 17.59 -2.23 14.13
N ARG A 35 16.99 -3.16 13.40
CA ARG A 35 17.36 -4.59 13.41
C ARG A 35 18.57 -4.92 12.52
N ARG A 36 19.00 -3.97 11.66
CA ARG A 36 20.04 -4.19 10.63
C ARG A 36 19.74 -5.41 9.75
N SER A 37 18.47 -5.69 9.50
CA SER A 37 18.02 -6.87 8.76
C SER A 37 16.59 -6.68 8.25
N THR A 38 16.29 -7.26 7.09
CA THR A 38 14.94 -7.38 6.53
C THR A 38 14.27 -8.71 6.88
N SER A 39 14.90 -9.53 7.73
CA SER A 39 14.39 -10.86 8.12
C SER A 39 12.99 -10.78 8.73
N GLY A 40 12.14 -11.74 8.35
CA GLY A 40 10.74 -11.81 8.77
C GLY A 40 9.74 -11.09 7.87
N THR A 41 10.22 -10.42 6.82
CA THR A 41 9.36 -9.73 5.85
C THR A 41 9.75 -10.07 4.43
N THR A 42 8.78 -9.92 3.53
CA THR A 42 8.99 -10.12 2.10
C THR A 42 9.23 -8.78 1.40
N ILE A 43 10.09 -8.78 0.38
CA ILE A 43 10.27 -7.61 -0.50
C ILE A 43 9.01 -7.29 -1.33
N ASP A 44 8.08 -8.24 -1.43
CA ASP A 44 6.86 -8.13 -2.22
C ASP A 44 6.05 -6.87 -1.93
N PHE A 45 5.79 -6.59 -0.65
CA PHE A 45 5.04 -5.42 -0.23
C PHE A 45 5.69 -4.09 -0.64
N PRO A 46 6.96 -3.80 -0.29
CA PRO A 46 7.58 -2.54 -0.70
C PRO A 46 7.80 -2.46 -2.21
N PHE A 47 8.16 -3.57 -2.88
CA PHE A 47 8.38 -3.61 -4.32
C PHE A 47 7.14 -3.20 -5.12
N ILE A 48 5.99 -3.84 -4.84
CA ILE A 48 4.77 -3.55 -5.59
C ILE A 48 4.22 -2.14 -5.26
N ASN A 49 4.47 -1.64 -4.04
CA ASN A 49 4.11 -0.28 -3.66
C ASN A 49 4.90 0.78 -4.45
N VAL A 50 6.16 0.54 -4.82
CA VAL A 50 6.90 1.46 -5.72
C VAL A 50 6.14 1.63 -7.03
N LEU A 51 5.72 0.52 -7.67
CA LEU A 51 4.92 0.57 -8.90
C LEU A 51 3.59 1.30 -8.69
N GLY A 52 2.87 0.94 -7.62
CA GLY A 52 1.57 1.54 -7.32
C GLY A 52 1.63 3.05 -7.05
N PHE A 53 2.59 3.50 -6.23
CA PHE A 53 2.74 4.93 -5.91
C PHE A 53 3.37 5.74 -7.05
N ALA A 54 4.23 5.14 -7.88
CA ALA A 54 4.71 5.78 -9.10
C ALA A 54 3.55 6.03 -10.06
N ALA A 55 2.70 5.02 -10.27
CA ALA A 55 1.51 5.15 -11.09
C ALA A 55 0.53 6.20 -10.51
N TYR A 56 0.29 6.16 -9.21
CA TYR A 56 -0.58 7.14 -8.54
C TYR A 56 -0.06 8.57 -8.67
N PHE A 57 1.23 8.80 -8.42
CA PHE A 57 1.89 10.09 -8.59
C PHE A 57 1.78 10.59 -10.03
N SER A 58 2.14 9.78 -11.02
CA SER A 58 2.05 10.14 -12.44
C SER A 58 0.63 10.49 -12.87
N SER A 59 -0.37 9.70 -12.44
CA SER A 59 -1.77 9.97 -12.76
C SER A 59 -2.28 11.27 -12.14
N ASN A 60 -1.94 11.55 -10.87
CA ASN A 60 -2.33 12.79 -10.20
C ASN A 60 -1.66 14.02 -10.83
N VAL A 61 -0.38 13.93 -11.20
CA VAL A 61 0.33 14.99 -11.92
C VAL A 61 -0.35 15.27 -13.26
N ALA A 62 -0.72 14.23 -14.01
CA ALA A 62 -1.41 14.39 -15.29
C ALA A 62 -2.78 15.06 -15.12
N PHE A 63 -3.60 14.61 -14.16
CA PHE A 63 -4.91 15.21 -13.88
C PHE A 63 -4.82 16.67 -13.42
N TYR A 64 -3.77 17.03 -12.67
CA TYR A 64 -3.66 18.36 -12.09
C TYR A 64 -3.06 19.38 -13.07
N TYR A 65 -1.96 19.01 -13.74
CA TYR A 65 -1.15 19.94 -14.53
C TYR A 65 -1.42 19.90 -16.03
N SER A 66 -1.87 18.78 -16.62
CA SER A 66 -2.04 18.69 -18.08
C SER A 66 -3.35 19.35 -18.53
N PRO A 67 -3.31 20.45 -19.32
CA PRO A 67 -4.52 21.08 -19.83
C PRO A 67 -5.31 20.14 -20.75
N GLU A 68 -4.62 19.30 -21.52
CA GLU A 68 -5.23 18.32 -22.41
C GLU A 68 -6.05 17.28 -21.63
N ILE A 69 -5.46 16.66 -20.60
CA ILE A 69 -6.14 15.65 -19.79
C ILE A 69 -7.36 16.26 -19.07
N ARG A 70 -7.24 17.50 -18.58
CA ARG A 70 -8.35 18.22 -17.95
C ARG A 70 -9.47 18.51 -18.93
N ALA A 71 -9.15 18.94 -20.15
CA ALA A 71 -10.15 19.18 -21.19
C ALA A 71 -10.85 17.89 -21.62
N GLN A 72 -10.10 16.80 -21.83
CA GLN A 72 -10.65 15.48 -22.16
C GLN A 72 -11.53 14.94 -21.03
N TYR A 73 -11.10 15.12 -19.77
CA TYR A 73 -11.88 14.73 -18.59
C TYR A 73 -13.20 15.52 -18.53
N ALA A 74 -13.15 16.84 -18.68
CA ALA A 74 -14.34 17.68 -18.68
C ALA A 74 -15.30 17.31 -19.82
N ALA A 75 -14.79 17.04 -21.02
CA ALA A 75 -15.62 16.58 -22.14
C ALA A 75 -16.39 15.29 -21.78
N ARG A 76 -15.69 14.30 -21.21
CA ARG A 76 -16.29 13.00 -20.85
C ARG A 76 -17.22 13.06 -19.63
N HIS A 77 -16.99 14.01 -18.72
CA HIS A 77 -17.73 14.15 -17.46
C HIS A 77 -18.63 15.40 -17.42
N LYS A 78 -19.21 15.79 -18.55
CA LYS A 78 -20.22 16.86 -18.64
C LYS A 78 -19.77 18.22 -18.08
N GLY A 79 -18.50 18.58 -18.31
CA GLY A 79 -17.89 19.83 -17.90
C GLY A 79 -17.31 19.84 -16.48
N LEU A 80 -17.33 18.71 -15.77
CA LEU A 80 -16.76 18.62 -14.42
C LEU A 80 -15.24 18.62 -14.44
N GLU A 81 -14.63 19.28 -13.47
CA GLU A 81 -13.18 19.21 -13.25
C GLU A 81 -12.80 17.97 -12.43
N SER A 82 -11.58 17.48 -12.65
CA SER A 82 -11.01 16.42 -11.81
C SER A 82 -10.90 16.89 -10.36
N THR A 83 -11.23 16.01 -9.42
CA THR A 83 -11.17 16.31 -7.99
C THR A 83 -9.76 16.24 -7.41
N VAL A 84 -8.75 15.88 -8.22
CA VAL A 84 -7.36 15.76 -7.78
C VAL A 84 -6.83 17.10 -7.28
N GLN A 85 -6.21 17.08 -6.11
CA GLN A 85 -5.65 18.25 -5.44
C GLN A 85 -4.12 18.13 -5.30
N PHE A 86 -3.45 19.25 -5.01
CA PHE A 86 -1.99 19.29 -4.86
C PHE A 86 -1.46 18.41 -3.70
N ASN A 87 -2.24 18.27 -2.62
CA ASN A 87 -1.92 17.38 -1.52
C ASN A 87 -1.92 15.91 -1.95
N ASP A 88 -2.73 15.49 -2.92
CA ASP A 88 -2.72 14.12 -3.46
C ASP A 88 -1.39 13.80 -4.17
N ILE A 89 -0.83 14.80 -4.87
CA ILE A 89 0.48 14.69 -5.53
C ILE A 89 1.58 14.58 -4.48
N THR A 90 1.55 15.44 -3.47
CA THR A 90 2.57 15.48 -2.41
C THR A 90 2.54 14.19 -1.59
N PHE A 91 1.35 13.68 -1.26
CA PHE A 91 1.18 12.40 -0.58
C PHE A 91 1.70 11.23 -1.42
N ALA A 92 1.34 11.18 -2.71
CA ALA A 92 1.81 10.13 -3.60
C ALA A 92 3.34 10.13 -3.74
N LEU A 93 3.95 11.31 -3.84
CA LEU A 93 5.41 11.47 -3.92
C LEU A 93 6.08 11.02 -2.62
N HIS A 94 5.54 11.43 -1.46
CA HIS A 94 6.04 11.02 -0.16
C HIS A 94 6.02 9.50 0.03
N ALA A 95 4.89 8.88 -0.28
CA ALA A 95 4.71 7.44 -0.20
C ALA A 95 5.61 6.68 -1.20
N LEU A 96 5.79 7.21 -2.41
CA LEU A 96 6.73 6.67 -3.39
C LEU A 96 8.16 6.70 -2.85
N PHE A 97 8.60 7.82 -2.29
CA PHE A 97 9.94 7.97 -1.73
C PHE A 97 10.20 6.97 -0.59
N LEU A 98 9.26 6.83 0.35
CA LEU A 98 9.38 5.86 1.46
C LEU A 98 9.35 4.41 0.96
N SER A 99 8.55 4.13 -0.09
CA SER A 99 8.53 2.81 -0.73
C SER A 99 9.85 2.49 -1.42
N ILE A 100 10.49 3.46 -2.07
CA ILE A 100 11.83 3.30 -2.67
C ILE A 100 12.88 3.06 -1.59
N ILE A 101 12.87 3.84 -0.50
CA ILE A 101 13.77 3.64 0.65
C ILE A 101 13.61 2.22 1.18
N THR A 102 12.37 1.82 1.49
CA THR A 102 12.08 0.50 2.04
C THR A 102 12.52 -0.60 1.07
N THR A 103 12.23 -0.47 -0.22
CA THR A 103 12.64 -1.44 -1.26
C THR A 103 14.17 -1.54 -1.37
N SER A 104 14.88 -0.42 -1.27
CA SER A 104 16.35 -0.40 -1.36
C SER A 104 17.03 -1.18 -0.23
N GLN A 105 16.38 -1.28 0.94
CA GLN A 105 16.86 -2.09 2.07
C GLN A 105 16.90 -3.59 1.74
N TYR A 106 16.08 -4.07 0.80
CA TYR A 106 16.04 -5.46 0.37
C TYR A 106 16.95 -5.71 -0.84
N PHE A 107 16.96 -4.82 -1.85
CA PHE A 107 17.78 -5.02 -3.04
C PHE A 107 19.26 -4.73 -2.81
N ALA A 108 19.57 -3.76 -1.95
CA ALA A 108 20.94 -3.32 -1.70
C ALA A 108 21.25 -3.30 -0.20
N PRO A 109 21.15 -4.44 0.51
CA PRO A 109 21.36 -4.51 1.95
C PRO A 109 22.78 -4.05 2.35
N SER A 110 23.77 -4.20 1.47
CA SER A 110 25.14 -3.72 1.68
C SER A 110 25.23 -2.19 1.84
N LEU A 111 24.40 -1.41 1.13
CA LEU A 111 24.36 0.06 1.26
C LEU A 111 23.85 0.48 2.65
N TRP A 112 23.05 -0.37 3.29
CA TRP A 112 22.43 -0.12 4.59
C TRP A 112 23.19 -0.78 5.76
N GLY A 113 24.22 -1.58 5.45
CA GLY A 113 24.94 -2.40 6.43
C GLY A 113 24.07 -3.51 7.03
N PHE A 114 23.14 -4.06 6.24
CA PHE A 114 22.20 -5.10 6.68
C PHE A 114 22.72 -6.49 6.37
N ALA A 115 22.37 -7.46 7.21
CA ALA A 115 22.67 -8.87 6.96
C ALA A 115 21.96 -9.36 5.68
N PRO A 116 22.63 -10.15 4.81
CA PRO A 116 21.99 -10.75 3.65
C PRO A 116 20.82 -11.65 4.06
N ASN A 117 19.73 -11.60 3.29
CA ASN A 117 18.53 -12.41 3.54
C ASN A 117 18.06 -13.09 2.25
N SER A 118 17.62 -14.35 2.35
CA SER A 118 17.14 -15.15 1.22
C SER A 118 15.79 -14.66 0.66
N GLY A 119 15.03 -13.86 1.43
CA GLY A 119 13.75 -13.27 1.04
C GLY A 119 13.81 -11.99 0.18
N ASN A 120 14.99 -11.62 -0.34
CA ASN A 120 15.20 -10.36 -1.06
C ASN A 120 14.74 -10.36 -2.53
N ARG A 121 14.07 -11.42 -3.00
CA ARG A 121 13.57 -11.52 -4.38
C ARG A 121 12.05 -11.46 -4.41
N PRO A 122 11.43 -10.61 -5.25
CA PRO A 122 9.99 -10.59 -5.39
C PRO A 122 9.45 -11.94 -5.84
N SER A 123 8.30 -12.34 -5.29
CA SER A 123 7.63 -13.59 -5.65
C SER A 123 7.14 -13.56 -7.09
N ARG A 124 7.03 -14.75 -7.70
CA ARG A 124 6.51 -14.90 -9.07
C ARG A 124 5.10 -14.33 -9.22
N PHE A 125 4.29 -14.40 -8.16
CA PHE A 125 2.96 -13.80 -8.12
C PHE A 125 3.03 -12.28 -8.29
N ILE A 126 3.83 -11.60 -7.47
CA ILE A 126 3.98 -10.15 -7.53
C ILE A 126 4.64 -9.69 -8.84
N LEU A 127 5.65 -10.41 -9.34
CA LEU A 127 6.22 -10.13 -10.66
C LEU A 127 5.19 -10.29 -11.78
N GLY A 128 4.34 -11.31 -11.71
CA GLY A 128 3.24 -11.52 -12.66
C GLY A 128 2.22 -10.38 -12.63
N VAL A 129 1.83 -9.92 -11.43
CA VAL A 129 0.93 -8.76 -11.29
C VAL A 129 1.58 -7.48 -11.82
N ALA A 130 2.85 -7.22 -11.47
CA ALA A 130 3.59 -6.06 -11.97
C ALA A 130 3.69 -6.06 -13.50
N ALA A 131 4.05 -7.20 -14.09
CA ALA A 131 4.10 -7.38 -15.53
C ALA A 131 2.72 -7.16 -16.18
N GLY A 132 1.65 -7.75 -15.61
CA GLY A 132 0.28 -7.57 -16.09
C GLY A 132 -0.17 -6.11 -16.07
N CYS A 133 0.14 -5.37 -15.00
CA CYS A 133 -0.13 -3.93 -14.92
C CYS A 133 0.61 -3.15 -16.02
N ILE A 134 1.90 -3.41 -16.22
CA ILE A 134 2.71 -2.75 -17.25
C ILE A 134 2.16 -3.08 -18.64
N THR A 135 1.89 -4.35 -18.93
CA THR A 135 1.30 -4.79 -20.20
C THR A 135 -0.07 -4.14 -20.43
N GLY A 136 -0.93 -4.07 -19.42
CA GLY A 136 -2.23 -3.41 -19.51
C GLY A 136 -2.10 -1.94 -19.93
N VAL A 137 -1.19 -1.19 -19.29
CA VAL A 137 -0.91 0.21 -19.65
C VAL A 137 -0.37 0.32 -21.08
N LEU A 138 0.58 -0.54 -21.47
CA LEU A 138 1.14 -0.54 -22.83
C LEU A 138 0.08 -0.84 -23.89
N LEU A 139 -0.82 -1.79 -23.63
CA LEU A 139 -1.95 -2.09 -24.52
C LEU A 139 -2.88 -0.89 -24.65
N THR A 140 -3.19 -0.19 -23.55
CA THR A 140 -3.96 1.06 -23.61
C THR A 140 -3.26 2.12 -24.44
N CYS A 141 -1.94 2.29 -24.31
CA CYS A 141 -1.18 3.21 -25.17
C CYS A 141 -1.30 2.86 -26.65
N VAL A 142 -1.23 1.57 -27.01
CA VAL A 142 -1.40 1.10 -28.40
C VAL A 142 -2.81 1.39 -28.91
N ILE A 143 -3.84 1.10 -28.10
CA ILE A 143 -5.23 1.37 -28.47
C ILE A 143 -5.44 2.86 -28.73
N VAL A 144 -4.96 3.72 -27.83
CA VAL A 144 -5.05 5.19 -27.97
C VAL A 144 -4.30 5.68 -29.20
N ALA A 145 -3.10 5.14 -29.47
CA ALA A 145 -2.34 5.50 -30.68
C ALA A 145 -3.02 5.07 -31.99
N SER A 146 -3.85 4.02 -31.95
CA SER A 146 -4.64 3.54 -33.10
C SER A 146 -6.03 4.19 -33.22
N SER A 147 -6.43 4.98 -32.22
CA SER A 147 -7.74 5.61 -32.14
C SER A 147 -7.84 6.80 -33.09
N PRO A 148 -9.02 7.08 -33.69
CA PRO A 148 -9.24 8.31 -34.46
C PRO A 148 -8.98 9.58 -33.64
N GLY A 149 -9.23 9.52 -32.32
CA GLY A 149 -8.93 10.60 -31.38
C GLY A 149 -9.69 11.91 -31.62
N ASN A 150 -10.79 11.88 -32.35
CA ASN A 150 -11.53 13.08 -32.76
C ASN A 150 -12.55 13.51 -31.71
N ASP A 151 -13.09 12.57 -30.93
CA ASP A 151 -14.07 12.84 -29.88
C ASP A 151 -13.63 12.25 -28.53
N ALA A 152 -13.18 13.11 -27.61
CA ALA A 152 -12.75 12.70 -26.28
C ALA A 152 -13.85 12.02 -25.44
N VAL A 153 -15.13 12.16 -25.81
CA VAL A 153 -16.25 11.52 -25.10
C VAL A 153 -16.29 10.02 -25.38
N TYR A 154 -16.12 9.62 -26.64
CA TYR A 154 -16.33 8.23 -27.09
C TYR A 154 -15.06 7.52 -27.57
N ASP A 155 -14.07 8.28 -28.06
CA ASP A 155 -12.82 7.72 -28.55
C ASP A 155 -11.82 7.48 -27.41
N TRP A 156 -10.89 6.56 -27.65
CA TRP A 156 -9.74 6.36 -26.80
C TRP A 156 -8.78 7.54 -26.99
N VAL A 157 -8.47 8.25 -25.90
CA VAL A 157 -7.60 9.44 -25.88
C VAL A 157 -6.56 9.34 -24.76
N ALA A 158 -5.68 10.33 -24.63
CA ALA A 158 -4.64 10.35 -23.61
C ALA A 158 -5.18 10.16 -22.18
N LEU A 159 -6.40 10.62 -21.91
CA LEU A 159 -7.12 10.38 -20.65
C LEU A 159 -7.23 8.88 -20.30
N ASP A 160 -7.43 8.00 -21.28
CA ASP A 160 -7.57 6.56 -21.05
C ASP A 160 -6.25 5.94 -20.58
N ILE A 161 -5.11 6.45 -21.05
CA ILE A 161 -3.78 6.08 -20.53
C ILE A 161 -3.67 6.49 -19.07
N VAL A 162 -4.09 7.72 -18.73
CA VAL A 162 -4.04 8.22 -17.35
C VAL A 162 -4.94 7.36 -16.43
N TYR A 163 -6.12 6.96 -16.88
CA TYR A 163 -6.96 6.02 -16.14
C TYR A 163 -6.30 4.65 -15.96
N ALA A 164 -5.72 4.09 -17.02
CA ALA A 164 -5.02 2.81 -16.94
C ALA A 164 -3.87 2.86 -15.93
N VAL A 165 -3.07 3.93 -15.94
CA VAL A 165 -2.02 4.17 -14.94
C VAL A 165 -2.64 4.28 -13.54
N GLY A 166 -3.72 5.04 -13.36
CA GLY A 166 -4.42 5.14 -12.07
C GLY A 166 -4.93 3.79 -11.54
N TYR A 167 -5.44 2.92 -12.43
CA TYR A 167 -5.91 1.58 -12.06
C TYR A 167 -4.81 0.64 -11.58
N VAL A 168 -3.55 0.84 -12.00
CA VAL A 168 -2.41 0.12 -11.43
C VAL A 168 -2.37 0.30 -9.92
N LYS A 169 -2.55 1.52 -9.41
CA LYS A 169 -2.58 1.78 -7.96
C LYS A 169 -3.70 1.00 -7.28
N LEU A 170 -4.87 0.90 -7.91
CA LEU A 170 -6.00 0.13 -7.37
C LEU A 170 -5.64 -1.35 -7.24
N ILE A 171 -5.14 -1.97 -8.32
CA ILE A 171 -4.73 -3.37 -8.34
C ILE A 171 -3.69 -3.64 -7.25
N VAL A 172 -2.65 -2.78 -7.17
CA VAL A 172 -1.62 -2.89 -6.14
C VAL A 172 -2.22 -2.84 -4.73
N THR A 173 -3.16 -1.92 -4.48
CA THR A 173 -3.79 -1.77 -3.16
C THR A 173 -4.55 -3.03 -2.73
N LEU A 174 -5.18 -3.73 -3.68
CA LEU A 174 -5.93 -4.97 -3.43
C LEU A 174 -5.05 -6.16 -3.06
N ILE A 175 -3.80 -6.20 -3.56
CA ILE A 175 -2.95 -7.41 -3.50
C ILE A 175 -1.67 -7.23 -2.67
N LYS A 176 -1.26 -5.99 -2.34
CA LYS A 176 0.06 -5.69 -1.73
C LYS A 176 0.35 -6.47 -0.44
N TYR A 177 -0.66 -6.78 0.36
CA TYR A 177 -0.49 -7.43 1.67
C TYR A 177 -0.60 -8.96 1.61
N THR A 178 -1.13 -9.53 0.52
CA THR A 178 -1.38 -10.97 0.41
C THR A 178 -0.12 -11.81 0.63
N PRO A 179 1.04 -11.50 0.02
CA PRO A 179 2.23 -12.33 0.20
C PRO A 179 2.71 -12.36 1.65
N GLN A 180 2.66 -11.21 2.34
CA GLN A 180 3.10 -11.13 3.74
C GLN A 180 2.19 -11.94 4.66
N ILE A 181 0.88 -11.97 4.43
CA ILE A 181 -0.05 -12.83 5.19
C ILE A 181 0.33 -14.31 5.03
N VAL A 182 0.61 -14.73 3.80
CA VAL A 182 1.01 -16.11 3.49
C VAL A 182 2.36 -16.44 4.14
N THR A 183 3.32 -15.51 4.12
CA THR A 183 4.61 -15.69 4.78
C THR A 183 4.48 -15.78 6.30
N ASN A 184 3.67 -14.92 6.92
CA ASN A 184 3.39 -15.00 8.36
C ASN A 184 2.75 -16.33 8.73
N TYR A 185 1.81 -16.80 7.90
CA TYR A 185 1.18 -18.11 8.07
C TYR A 185 2.20 -19.25 7.93
N ASN A 186 3.04 -19.26 6.89
CA ASN A 186 4.01 -20.33 6.69
C ASN A 186 5.10 -20.36 7.77
N ASN A 187 5.53 -19.18 8.23
CA ASN A 187 6.54 -19.06 9.27
C ASN A 187 5.97 -19.24 10.68
N GLN A 188 4.63 -19.19 10.83
CA GLN A 188 3.92 -19.15 12.11
C GLN A 188 4.51 -18.07 13.06
N SER A 189 4.90 -16.93 12.49
CA SER A 189 5.54 -15.82 13.19
C SER A 189 5.33 -14.52 12.43
N THR A 190 5.23 -13.42 13.16
CA THR A 190 5.19 -12.05 12.64
C THR A 190 6.46 -11.26 12.93
N ASP A 191 7.51 -11.92 13.45
CA ASP A 191 8.73 -11.26 13.91
C ASP A 191 9.38 -10.48 12.76
N GLY A 192 9.55 -9.17 12.94
CA GLY A 192 10.14 -8.30 11.93
C GLY A 192 9.16 -7.60 11.00
N TRP A 193 7.88 -7.96 11.05
CA TRP A 193 6.80 -7.16 10.46
C TRP A 193 6.31 -6.12 11.47
N SER A 194 6.30 -4.85 11.08
CA SER A 194 5.94 -3.77 11.98
C SER A 194 4.44 -3.70 12.21
N ILE A 195 3.98 -4.22 13.36
CA ILE A 195 2.56 -4.10 13.76
C ILE A 195 2.14 -2.64 13.93
N SER A 196 3.07 -1.74 14.31
CA SER A 196 2.77 -0.31 14.46
C SER A 196 2.33 0.33 13.15
N GLN A 197 2.88 -0.09 12.00
CA GLN A 197 2.41 0.36 10.69
C GLN A 197 0.95 -0.06 10.46
N ILE A 198 0.60 -1.31 10.80
CA ILE A 198 -0.76 -1.84 10.65
C ILE A 198 -1.75 -1.12 11.56
N LEU A 199 -1.37 -0.85 12.81
CA LEU A 199 -2.24 -0.12 13.75
C LEU A 199 -2.48 1.33 13.30
N LEU A 200 -1.47 1.98 12.72
CA LEU A 200 -1.62 3.32 12.12
C LEU A 200 -2.52 3.29 10.87
N ASP A 201 -2.37 2.27 10.00
CA ASP A 201 -3.21 2.10 8.82
C ASP A 201 -4.69 1.87 9.21
N LEU A 202 -4.94 0.98 10.18
CA LEU A 202 -6.27 0.72 10.72
C LEU A 202 -6.88 1.97 11.37
N THR A 203 -6.08 2.70 12.16
CA THR A 203 -6.53 3.96 12.79
C THR A 203 -6.95 4.97 11.72
N GLY A 204 -6.16 5.11 10.65
CA GLY A 204 -6.49 5.93 9.50
C GLY A 204 -7.79 5.49 8.82
N GLY A 205 -7.93 4.20 8.56
CA GLY A 205 -9.14 3.62 7.95
C GLY A 205 -10.41 3.86 8.78
N VAL A 206 -10.38 3.55 10.08
CA VAL A 206 -11.53 3.71 10.98
C VAL A 206 -11.94 5.18 11.09
N LEU A 207 -10.99 6.09 11.26
CA LEU A 207 -11.28 7.53 11.36
C LEU A 207 -11.77 8.11 10.02
N SER A 208 -11.26 7.62 8.89
CA SER A 208 -11.73 8.03 7.56
C SER A 208 -13.18 7.60 7.30
N VAL A 209 -13.55 6.38 7.66
CA VAL A 209 -14.95 5.91 7.58
C VAL A 209 -15.85 6.68 8.55
N SER A 210 -15.35 6.94 9.76
CA SER A 210 -16.09 7.71 10.77
C SER A 210 -16.34 9.15 10.32
N GLN A 211 -15.37 9.81 9.69
CA GLN A 211 -15.55 11.14 9.10
C GLN A 211 -16.64 11.11 8.02
N GLN A 212 -16.55 10.15 7.07
CA GLN A 212 -17.53 10.02 6.00
C GLN A 212 -18.95 9.79 6.54
N ALA A 213 -19.10 8.97 7.59
CA ALA A 213 -20.40 8.77 8.24
C ALA A 213 -20.95 10.05 8.87
N ILE A 214 -20.11 10.86 9.51
CA ILE A 214 -20.51 12.16 10.07
C ILE A 214 -20.93 13.14 8.96
N ASP A 215 -20.17 13.19 7.87
CA ASP A 215 -20.43 14.09 6.74
C ASP A 215 -21.75 13.71 6.03
N SER A 216 -21.97 12.43 5.76
CA SER A 216 -23.23 11.93 5.18
C SER A 216 -24.43 12.15 6.10
N TYR A 217 -24.26 11.98 7.42
CA TYR A 217 -25.30 12.29 8.39
C TYR A 217 -25.66 13.78 8.37
N GLN A 218 -24.67 14.68 8.33
CA GLN A 218 -24.89 16.13 8.26
C GLN A 218 -25.57 16.56 6.96
N GLN A 219 -25.18 15.96 5.83
CA GLN A 219 -25.77 16.23 4.52
C GLN A 219 -27.15 15.59 4.33
N ARG A 220 -27.57 14.71 5.25
CA ARG A 220 -28.76 13.84 5.12
C ARG A 220 -28.75 13.03 3.83
N ASP A 221 -27.56 12.74 3.31
CA ASP A 221 -27.33 12.03 2.07
C ASP A 221 -26.25 10.96 2.26
N TRP A 222 -26.68 9.71 2.19
CA TRP A 222 -25.85 8.53 2.30
C TRP A 222 -25.40 7.99 0.94
N SER A 223 -25.90 8.59 -0.15
CA SER A 223 -25.53 8.20 -1.52
C SER A 223 -24.04 8.43 -1.80
N GLY A 224 -23.36 9.31 -1.06
CA GLY A 224 -21.90 9.45 -1.11
C GLY A 224 -21.13 8.22 -0.61
N ILE A 225 -21.71 7.44 0.32
CA ILE A 225 -21.09 6.22 0.89
C ILE A 225 -21.44 5.00 0.05
N THR A 226 -22.69 4.88 -0.44
CA THR A 226 -23.15 3.72 -1.21
C THR A 226 -22.99 3.89 -2.72
N GLY A 227 -22.90 5.13 -3.21
CA GLY A 227 -22.89 5.48 -4.64
C GLY A 227 -21.55 5.27 -5.34
N ASN A 228 -20.48 4.94 -4.60
CA ASN A 228 -19.21 4.49 -5.18
C ASN A 228 -18.72 3.21 -4.45
N PRO A 229 -19.24 2.03 -4.83
CA PRO A 229 -18.89 0.76 -4.20
C PRO A 229 -17.39 0.44 -4.28
N VAL A 230 -16.68 0.98 -5.28
CA VAL A 230 -15.23 0.81 -5.44
C VAL A 230 -14.47 1.58 -4.34
N LYS A 231 -14.86 2.83 -4.05
CA LYS A 231 -14.22 3.64 -3.00
C LYS A 231 -14.51 3.08 -1.61
N PHE A 232 -15.75 2.60 -1.38
CA PHE A 232 -16.10 1.87 -0.17
C PHE A 232 -15.29 0.58 -0.05
N ALA A 233 -15.19 -0.24 -1.10
CA ALA A 233 -14.42 -1.49 -1.06
C ALA A 233 -12.93 -1.26 -0.79
N LEU A 234 -12.30 -0.26 -1.42
CA LEU A 234 -10.86 -0.03 -1.29
C LEU A 234 -10.42 0.34 0.14
N GLY A 235 -11.17 1.21 0.83
CA GLY A 235 -10.89 1.55 2.23
C GLY A 235 -11.12 0.37 3.18
N ASN A 236 -12.17 -0.41 2.94
CA ASN A 236 -12.49 -1.58 3.75
C ASN A 236 -11.50 -2.75 3.56
N ILE A 237 -10.94 -2.92 2.35
CA ILE A 237 -9.97 -4.00 2.09
C ILE A 237 -8.68 -3.81 2.88
N SER A 238 -8.20 -2.58 3.06
CA SER A 238 -7.03 -2.33 3.92
C SER A 238 -7.33 -2.73 5.37
N MET A 239 -8.49 -2.34 5.90
CA MET A 239 -8.90 -2.71 7.27
C MET A 239 -9.09 -4.22 7.46
N VAL A 240 -9.53 -4.94 6.41
CA VAL A 240 -9.57 -6.42 6.42
C VAL A 240 -8.16 -6.99 6.55
N TYR A 241 -7.21 -6.52 5.74
CA TYR A 241 -5.81 -6.94 5.85
C TYR A 241 -5.24 -6.61 7.23
N ASP A 242 -5.51 -5.42 7.75
CA ASP A 242 -5.03 -5.00 9.08
C ASP A 242 -5.58 -5.91 10.18
N THR A 243 -6.87 -6.25 10.10
CA THR A 243 -7.50 -7.19 11.04
C THR A 243 -6.82 -8.56 10.99
N VAL A 244 -6.51 -9.08 9.79
CA VAL A 244 -5.79 -10.35 9.65
C VAL A 244 -4.40 -10.27 10.28
N PHE A 245 -3.65 -9.18 10.06
CA PHE A 245 -2.33 -9.01 10.66
C PHE A 245 -2.39 -8.87 12.19
N ILE A 246 -3.38 -8.17 12.73
CA ILE A 246 -3.62 -8.05 14.18
C ILE A 246 -3.93 -9.41 14.78
N ILE A 247 -4.78 -10.22 14.13
CA ILE A 247 -5.08 -11.58 14.56
C ILE A 247 -3.81 -12.46 14.50
N GLN A 248 -3.06 -12.39 13.40
CA GLN A 248 -1.80 -13.13 13.27
C GLN A 248 -0.82 -12.76 14.39
N HIS A 249 -0.66 -11.47 14.69
CA HIS A 249 0.32 -10.98 15.64
C HIS A 249 -0.08 -11.23 17.11
N TYR A 250 -1.29 -10.82 17.52
CA TYR A 250 -1.69 -10.84 18.93
C TYR A 250 -2.43 -12.11 19.35
N VAL A 251 -3.02 -12.87 18.42
CA VAL A 251 -3.83 -14.05 18.74
C VAL A 251 -3.12 -15.34 18.35
N LEU A 252 -2.68 -15.47 17.10
CA LEU A 252 -2.13 -16.73 16.59
C LEU A 252 -0.65 -16.92 16.92
N TYR A 253 0.16 -15.87 16.80
CA TYR A 253 1.63 -15.96 16.89
C TYR A 253 2.23 -15.15 18.05
N HIS A 254 1.42 -14.79 19.05
CA HIS A 254 1.87 -14.06 20.24
C HIS A 254 3.08 -14.72 20.94
N ASP A 255 3.15 -16.06 20.95
CA ASP A 255 4.21 -16.79 21.63
C ASP A 255 5.52 -16.89 20.82
N SER A 256 5.55 -16.49 19.54
CA SER A 256 6.80 -16.47 18.76
C SER A 256 7.76 -15.36 19.19
N GLU A 257 7.27 -14.33 19.89
CA GLU A 257 8.09 -13.26 20.47
C GLU A 257 8.87 -13.68 21.72
N LYS A 258 8.57 -14.84 22.32
CA LYS A 258 9.37 -15.37 23.44
C LYS A 258 10.71 -15.87 22.90
N PRO A 259 11.82 -15.70 23.63
CA PRO A 259 13.17 -16.05 23.17
C PRO A 259 13.34 -17.57 23.00
N GLN A 260 12.79 -18.14 21.92
CA GLN A 260 13.06 -19.49 21.45
C GLN A 260 14.19 -19.52 20.41
N SER A 261 14.65 -18.37 19.93
CA SER A 261 15.81 -18.31 19.03
C SER A 261 17.08 -18.74 19.75
N SER A 262 17.28 -18.36 21.01
CA SER A 262 18.42 -18.81 21.83
C SER A 262 18.38 -20.32 22.08
N ASP A 263 17.20 -20.88 22.37
CA ASP A 263 17.10 -22.30 22.70
C ASP A 263 17.22 -23.19 21.46
N ARG A 264 16.69 -22.77 20.31
CA ARG A 264 16.84 -23.50 19.04
C ARG A 264 18.23 -23.34 18.43
N GLU A 265 18.86 -22.17 18.57
CA GLU A 265 20.23 -21.93 18.11
C GLU A 265 21.22 -22.69 19.00
N ASN A 266 21.05 -22.64 20.33
CA ASN A 266 21.83 -23.47 21.26
C ASN A 266 21.59 -24.97 21.00
N GLN A 267 20.37 -25.42 20.76
CA GLN A 267 20.12 -26.83 20.41
C GLN A 267 20.78 -27.22 19.09
N ARG A 268 20.80 -26.35 18.08
CA ARG A 268 21.51 -26.61 16.81
C ARG A 268 23.02 -26.68 17.00
N LEU A 269 23.61 -25.76 17.76
CA LEU A 269 25.04 -25.76 18.07
C LEU A 269 25.43 -27.01 18.87
N LEU A 270 24.63 -27.39 19.87
CA LEU A 270 24.82 -28.61 20.65
C LEU A 270 24.63 -29.90 19.81
N ASP A 271 23.79 -29.86 18.78
CA ASP A 271 23.62 -30.98 17.85
C ASP A 271 24.78 -31.09 16.84
N GLU A 272 25.38 -29.95 16.47
CA GLU A 272 26.58 -29.90 15.62
C GLU A 272 27.83 -30.36 16.39
N GLU A 273 28.04 -29.91 17.63
CA GLU A 273 29.10 -30.39 18.51
C GLU A 273 28.99 -31.91 18.75
N ARG A 274 27.79 -32.41 19.09
CA ARG A 274 27.55 -33.85 19.30
C ARG A 274 27.72 -34.70 18.04
N ARG A 275 27.70 -34.09 16.85
CA ARG A 275 27.99 -34.79 15.58
C ARG A 275 29.49 -34.78 15.30
N ALA A 276 30.19 -33.70 15.60
CA ALA A 276 31.64 -33.61 15.50
C ALA A 276 32.34 -34.62 16.43
N GLU A 277 31.89 -34.72 17.68
CA GLU A 277 32.41 -35.68 18.67
C GLU A 277 32.16 -37.16 18.32
N ARG A 278 31.19 -37.46 17.45
CA ARG A 278 30.93 -38.84 16.97
C ARG A 278 31.68 -39.19 15.69
N SER A 279 32.33 -38.21 15.08
CA SER A 279 33.12 -38.38 13.85
C SER A 279 34.63 -38.45 14.10
N GLU A 280 35.07 -38.29 15.35
CA GLU A 280 36.41 -38.63 15.85
C GLU A 280 36.42 -40.02 16.50
#